data_AF-A0A183PMD3-F1
#
_entry.id   AF-A0A183PMD3-F1
#
_cell.length_a   1.000
_cell.length_b   1.000
_cell.length_c   1.000
_cell.angle_alpha   90.00
_cell.angle_beta   90.00
_cell.angle_gamma   90.00
#
_symmetry.space_group_name_H-M   'P 1'
#
loop_
_entity.id
_entity.type
_entity.pdbx_description
1 polymer ?
#
loop_
_entity_poly.entity_id
_entity_poly.type
_entity_poly.pdbx_seq_one_letter_code
_entity_poly.pdbx_strand_id
1 'polypeptide(L)'
;MNHLESPPENNDHHDEHTITNMNYLNSLSSIKKLRLTKEFNSLSIDEQNEENELRYKQLNKLYELIQSDPGRYGQLSIENMIEQMNHFYL
;
A
#
# COMPACT_ATOMS: atom_id res chain seq x y z
N MET A 1 25.14 -39.40 40.19
CA MET A 1 23.97 -38.88 39.47
C MET A 1 24.42 -37.65 38.73
N ASN A 2 24.59 -37.73 37.41
CA ASN A 2 24.93 -36.58 36.57
C ASN A 2 23.65 -36.13 35.89
N HIS A 3 23.09 -34.98 36.28
CA HIS A 3 22.04 -34.32 35.52
C HIS A 3 22.71 -33.42 34.47
N LEU A 4 22.66 -33.84 33.21
CA LEU A 4 22.87 -32.96 32.06
C LEU A 4 21.55 -32.20 31.85
N GLU A 5 21.53 -30.90 32.12
CA GLU A 5 20.51 -30.01 31.60
C GLU A 5 20.86 -29.69 30.14
N SER A 6 20.01 -30.12 29.21
CA SER A 6 19.99 -29.60 27.84
C SER A 6 19.23 -28.26 27.82
N PRO A 7 19.70 -27.23 27.12
CA PRO A 7 18.91 -26.02 26.92
C PRO A 7 17.75 -26.28 25.93
N PRO A 8 16.62 -25.56 26.05
CA PRO A 8 15.49 -25.74 25.13
C PRO A 8 15.82 -25.11 23.77
N GLU A 9 15.67 -25.91 22.70
CA GLU A 9 15.61 -25.42 21.32
C GLU A 9 14.30 -24.63 21.13
N ASN A 10 14.37 -23.29 21.20
CA ASN A 10 13.29 -22.43 20.73
C ASN A 10 13.40 -22.31 19.20
N ASN A 11 12.57 -23.09 18.50
CA ASN A 11 12.34 -22.95 17.07
C ASN A 11 11.54 -21.65 16.79
N ASP A 12 12.26 -20.57 16.55
CA ASP A 12 11.70 -19.29 16.10
C ASP A 12 11.57 -19.30 14.56
N HIS A 13 10.59 -20.06 14.05
CA HIS A 13 10.34 -20.24 12.60
C HIS A 13 9.17 -19.38 12.07
N HIS A 14 8.66 -18.41 12.84
CA HIS A 14 7.49 -17.63 12.47
C HIS A 14 7.79 -16.28 11.77
N ASP A 15 9.02 -15.78 11.85
CA ASP A 15 9.36 -14.46 11.32
C ASP A 15 9.77 -14.44 9.85
N GLU A 16 10.48 -15.46 9.35
CA GLU A 16 10.94 -15.48 7.96
C GLU A 16 9.80 -15.55 6.93
N HIS A 17 8.76 -16.35 7.22
CA HIS A 17 7.61 -16.47 6.32
C HIS A 17 6.81 -15.16 6.23
N THR A 18 6.70 -14.42 7.32
CA THR A 18 5.99 -13.13 7.37
C THR A 18 6.77 -12.05 6.61
N ILE A 19 8.09 -11.97 6.80
CA ILE A 19 8.96 -11.03 6.08
C ILE A 19 9.01 -11.35 4.58
N THR A 20 9.10 -12.64 4.22
CA THR A 20 9.13 -13.07 2.81
C THR A 20 7.82 -12.75 2.10
N ASN A 21 6.68 -12.94 2.77
CA ASN A 21 5.37 -12.54 2.23
C ASN A 21 5.23 -11.02 2.09
N MET A 22 5.69 -10.23 3.06
CA MET A 22 5.65 -8.77 2.94
C MET A 22 6.55 -8.28 1.80
N ASN A 23 7.75 -8.82 1.66
CA ASN A 23 8.66 -8.48 0.56
C ASN A 23 8.08 -8.85 -0.81
N TYR A 24 7.42 -10.00 -0.91
CA TYR A 24 6.73 -10.42 -2.12
C TYR A 24 5.56 -9.50 -2.46
N LEU A 25 4.68 -9.19 -1.50
CA LEU A 25 3.56 -8.25 -1.70
C LEU A 25 4.05 -6.85 -2.09
N ASN A 26 5.13 -6.38 -1.47
CA ASN A 26 5.78 -5.11 -1.83
C ASN A 26 6.34 -5.14 -3.26
N SER A 27 6.98 -6.25 -3.67
CA SER A 27 7.49 -6.39 -5.04
C SER A 27 6.37 -6.44 -6.09
N LEU A 28 5.26 -7.13 -5.81
CA LEU A 28 4.08 -7.15 -6.68
C LEU A 28 3.44 -5.77 -6.79
N SER A 29 3.37 -5.03 -5.69
CA SER A 29 2.92 -3.65 -5.64
C SER A 29 3.81 -2.76 -6.54
N SER A 30 5.13 -2.88 -6.41
CA SER A 30 6.10 -2.12 -7.22
C SER A 30 6.04 -2.45 -8.71
N ILE A 31 5.86 -3.72 -9.10
CA ILE A 31 5.70 -4.11 -10.51
C ILE A 31 4.41 -3.53 -11.10
N LYS A 32 3.31 -3.56 -10.34
CA LYS A 32 2.04 -2.96 -10.76
C LYS A 32 2.17 -1.45 -10.93
N LYS A 33 2.81 -0.75 -9.98
CA LYS A 33 3.12 0.68 -10.07
C LYS A 33 3.92 0.98 -11.33
N LEU A 34 5.04 0.30 -11.55
CA LEU A 34 5.89 0.52 -12.71
C LEU A 34 5.12 0.37 -14.03
N ARG A 35 4.24 -0.62 -14.12
CA ARG A 35 3.40 -0.83 -15.30
C ARG A 35 2.40 0.31 -15.48
N LEU A 36 1.69 0.71 -14.43
CA LEU A 36 0.75 1.83 -14.46
C LEU A 36 1.44 3.14 -14.83
N THR A 37 2.61 3.43 -14.26
CA THR A 37 3.41 4.62 -14.60
C THR A 37 3.83 4.61 -16.08
N LYS A 38 4.23 3.45 -16.61
CA LYS A 38 4.57 3.32 -18.05
C LYS A 38 3.36 3.53 -18.94
N GLU A 39 2.22 2.94 -18.60
CA GLU A 39 0.97 3.10 -19.36
C GLU A 39 0.50 4.57 -19.31
N PHE A 40 0.51 5.21 -18.14
CA PHE A 40 0.21 6.64 -17.98
C PHE A 40 1.14 7.53 -18.81
N ASN A 41 2.46 7.29 -18.75
CA ASN A 41 3.44 8.06 -19.52
C ASN A 41 3.38 7.82 -21.03
N SER A 42 2.67 6.77 -21.48
CA SER A 42 2.45 6.50 -22.91
C SER A 42 1.25 7.26 -23.49
N LEU A 43 0.41 7.84 -22.63
CA LEU A 43 -0.72 8.68 -23.03
C LEU A 43 -0.25 10.04 -23.54
N SER A 44 -1.06 10.68 -24.38
CA SER A 44 -0.87 12.09 -24.74
C SER A 44 -1.02 13.01 -23.51
N ILE A 45 -0.53 14.24 -23.61
CA ILE A 45 -0.63 15.22 -22.52
C ILE A 45 -2.09 15.49 -22.15
N ASP A 46 -2.99 15.57 -23.13
CA ASP A 46 -4.41 15.81 -22.88
C ASP A 46 -5.06 14.64 -22.13
N GLU A 47 -4.75 13.40 -22.52
CA GLU A 47 -5.21 12.19 -21.83
C GLU A 47 -4.62 12.08 -20.41
N GLN A 48 -3.35 12.44 -20.21
CA GLN A 48 -2.76 12.49 -18.87
C GLN A 48 -3.46 13.53 -17.98
N ASN A 49 -3.82 14.68 -18.53
CA ASN A 49 -4.56 15.71 -17.81
C ASN A 49 -5.97 15.24 -17.44
N GLU A 50 -6.70 14.61 -18.37
CA GLU A 50 -8.03 14.04 -18.11
C GLU A 50 -7.97 12.98 -17.01
N GLU A 51 -7.00 12.06 -17.08
CA GLU A 51 -6.80 11.02 -16.08
C GLU A 51 -6.47 11.62 -14.70
N ASN A 52 -5.65 12.68 -14.65
CA ASN A 52 -5.37 13.39 -13.40
C ASN A 52 -6.62 14.07 -12.82
N GLU A 53 -7.47 14.69 -13.64
CA GLU A 53 -8.73 15.27 -13.19
C GLU A 53 -9.70 14.22 -12.64
N LEU A 54 -9.84 13.09 -13.34
CA LEU A 54 -10.69 11.98 -12.91
C LEU A 54 -10.20 11.42 -11.57
N ARG A 55 -8.89 11.25 -11.41
CA ARG A 55 -8.27 10.80 -10.17
C ARG A 55 -8.55 11.76 -9.02
N TYR A 56 -8.43 13.07 -9.25
CA TYR A 56 -8.75 14.08 -8.23
C TYR A 56 -10.22 14.04 -7.81
N LYS A 57 -11.15 13.88 -8.77
CA LYS A 57 -12.59 13.72 -8.48
C LYS A 57 -12.89 12.47 -7.65
N GLN A 58 -12.21 11.36 -7.94
CA GLN A 58 -12.35 10.12 -7.16
C GLN A 58 -11.80 10.28 -5.74
N LEU A 59 -10.65 10.93 -5.59
CA LEU A 59 -10.06 11.27 -4.30
C LEU A 59 -11.00 12.08 -3.42
N ASN A 60 -11.59 13.13 -3.97
CA ASN A 60 -12.54 13.98 -3.23
C ASN A 60 -13.75 13.17 -2.76
N LYS A 61 -14.32 12.31 -3.61
CA LYS A 61 -15.44 11.45 -3.23
C LYS A 61 -15.08 10.47 -2.12
N LEU A 62 -13.88 9.89 -2.17
CA LEU A 62 -13.41 8.99 -1.11
C LEU A 62 -13.22 9.75 0.20
N TYR A 63 -12.69 10.98 0.14
CA TYR A 63 -12.54 11.84 1.30
C TYR A 63 -13.90 12.16 1.93
N GLU A 64 -14.88 12.59 1.12
CA GLU A 64 -16.26 12.83 1.57
C GLU A 64 -16.87 11.59 2.24
N LEU A 65 -16.66 10.39 1.66
CA LEU A 65 -17.16 9.14 2.23
C LEU A 65 -16.54 8.87 3.61
N ILE A 66 -15.23 9.03 3.75
CA ILE A 66 -14.54 8.82 5.03
C ILE A 66 -15.02 9.85 6.07
N GLN A 67 -15.17 11.11 5.69
CA GLN A 67 -15.68 12.15 6.59
C GLN A 67 -17.16 11.98 6.94
N SER A 68 -17.95 11.27 6.12
CA SER A 68 -19.37 11.01 6.39
C SER A 68 -19.59 10.05 7.57
N ASP A 69 -18.63 9.17 7.85
CA ASP A 69 -18.67 8.24 8.99
C ASP A 69 -17.26 7.98 9.55
N PRO A 70 -16.67 8.97 10.26
CA PRO A 70 -15.32 8.85 10.81
C PRO A 70 -15.19 7.73 11.85
N GLY A 71 -16.30 7.34 12.50
CA GLY A 71 -16.31 6.25 13.47
C GLY A 71 -16.07 4.89 12.83
N ARG A 72 -16.46 4.71 11.58
CA ARG A 72 -16.26 3.47 10.81
C ARG A 72 -14.95 3.45 10.04
N TYR A 73 -14.52 4.59 9.49
CA TYR A 73 -13.40 4.65 8.54
C TYR A 73 -12.15 5.35 9.09
N GLY A 74 -12.22 5.92 10.29
CA GLY A 74 -11.19 6.80 10.83
C GLY A 74 -11.24 8.20 10.23
N GLN A 75 -10.41 9.10 10.76
CA GLN A 75 -10.29 10.46 10.26
C GLN A 75 -8.98 10.60 9.47
N LEU A 76 -9.09 10.92 8.18
CA LEU A 76 -7.96 11.18 7.29
C LEU A 76 -8.07 12.56 6.67
N SER A 77 -6.98 13.30 6.56
CA SER A 77 -6.96 14.52 5.76
C SER A 77 -6.91 14.17 4.26
N ILE A 78 -7.33 15.10 3.41
CA ILE A 78 -7.19 14.92 1.96
C ILE A 78 -5.71 14.78 1.55
N GLU A 79 -4.80 15.45 2.26
CA GLU A 79 -3.34 15.32 2.04
C GLU A 79 -2.86 13.91 2.34
N ASN A 80 -3.33 13.29 3.44
CA ASN A 80 -3.01 11.90 3.74
C ASN A 80 -3.49 10.97 2.63
N MET A 81 -4.67 11.21 2.07
CA MET A 81 -5.21 10.37 0.99
C MET A 81 -4.44 10.54 -0.32
N ILE A 82 -4.04 11.77 -0.64
CA ILE A 82 -3.17 12.06 -1.78
C ILE A 82 -1.82 11.35 -1.60
N GLU A 83 -1.22 11.42 -0.42
CA GLU A 83 0.05 10.75 -0.11
C GLU A 83 -0.06 9.24 -0.28
N GLN A 84 -1.12 8.62 0.26
CA GLN A 84 -1.35 7.18 0.09
C GLN A 84 -1.58 6.83 -1.38
N MET A 85 -2.34 7.62 -2.13
CA MET A 85 -2.54 7.37 -3.56
C MET A 85 -1.27 7.51 -4.37
N ASN A 86 -0.48 8.56 -4.13
CA ASN A 86 0.82 8.71 -4.77
C ASN A 86 1.74 7.54 -4.42
N HIS A 87 1.75 7.11 -3.15
CA HIS A 87 2.53 5.96 -2.74
C HIS A 87 2.09 4.68 -3.44
N PHE A 88 0.80 4.45 -3.70
CA PHE A 88 0.32 3.19 -4.26
C PHE A 88 0.15 3.15 -5.79
N TYR A 89 0.04 4.31 -6.44
CA TYR A 89 -0.33 4.41 -7.86
C TYR A 89 0.68 5.19 -8.73
N LEU A 90 1.66 5.87 -8.14
CA LEU A 90 2.75 6.58 -8.84
C LEU A 90 4.12 6.08 -8.36
#